data_AF-A0A168A8R2-F1
#
_entry.id   AF-A0A168A8R2-F1
#
_cell.length_a   1.000
_cell.length_b   1.000
_cell.length_c   1.000
_cell.angle_alpha   90.00
_cell.angle_beta   90.00
_cell.angle_gamma   90.00
#
_symmetry.space_group_name_H-M   'P 1'
#
loop_
_entity.id
_entity.type
_entity.pdbx_description
1 polymer ?
#
loop_
_entity_poly.entity_id
_entity_poly.type
_entity_poly.pdbx_seq_one_letter_code
_entity_poly.pdbx_strand_id
1 'polypeptide(L)'
;MLANNKTPISVRRKRGRAQQEQKSQKTARQHNKRKLQDLRVHLKRRRVEGSESSLPEIIKERRRKASRLSGLETLPPELIELIFLNCLECNLAFASPYIGAILSREAIYRLLIRVAFFRPSAVHHDLFFYKHRPSLPIYLSKITDEEIGNLQHAILRTKWFTINRLMSVGDDIFRLYAQNQWFDRGVVMQPDDREKLEHWLDVGLRTYNGDVSERFQGKIGDMDYMLRFWIHDRDSQMDVSESPDAQDSSSARSVSITFPYPILRFPDCRLRGPWTPEKVQFIKAMAPYTHVGQQSTRFTTSASALQDGIGCAIEENNVEALEILLTSYHKPKEIQPVFFLSAIHEPAGVELIKLLIRFCPFSLPHDDAEVTQFAMSVRDQGDPFGDWLLDYMLHLPGDIASDTPLFSHGRIVQYRNQRTEQALKVFGPLKEENPNRIDEIDELQEAIEDPNRLAGPEMLA
;
A
#
# COMPACT_ATOMS: atom_id res chain seq x y z
N MET A 1 10.34 -19.02 62.40
CA MET A 1 11.52 -19.92 62.38
C MET A 1 12.03 -20.01 60.95
N LEU A 2 13.14 -19.32 60.69
CA LEU A 2 13.80 -19.19 59.38
C LEU A 2 14.89 -20.26 59.28
N ALA A 3 14.85 -21.11 58.26
CA ALA A 3 15.93 -22.05 57.97
C ALA A 3 16.70 -21.57 56.72
N ASN A 4 17.88 -21.02 57.00
CA ASN A 4 18.94 -20.70 56.04
C ASN A 4 19.59 -21.99 55.53
N ASN A 5 19.90 -22.07 54.23
CA ASN A 5 20.99 -22.90 53.73
C ASN A 5 21.70 -22.15 52.58
N LYS A 6 22.81 -21.51 52.92
CA LYS A 6 23.78 -20.92 51.99
C LYS A 6 24.97 -21.87 51.85
N THR A 7 25.31 -22.26 50.63
CA THR A 7 26.58 -22.93 50.29
C THR A 7 27.70 -21.90 50.07
N PRO A 8 28.95 -22.19 50.49
CA PRO A 8 30.06 -21.24 50.39
C PRO A 8 30.83 -21.43 49.08
N ILE A 9 31.11 -20.34 48.36
CA ILE A 9 32.06 -20.34 47.25
C ILE A 9 33.29 -19.52 47.65
N SER A 10 34.42 -20.22 47.63
CA SER A 10 35.75 -19.80 48.08
C SER A 10 36.33 -18.66 47.24
N VAL A 11 36.70 -17.58 47.91
CA VAL A 11 37.39 -16.42 47.36
C VAL A 11 38.87 -16.76 47.18
N ARG A 12 39.28 -17.10 45.95
CA ARG A 12 40.70 -17.28 45.60
C ARG A 12 41.29 -15.97 45.07
N ARG A 13 41.99 -15.26 45.96
CA ARG A 13 42.83 -14.09 45.62
C ARG A 13 43.92 -14.50 44.61
N LYS A 14 44.04 -13.79 43.49
CA LYS A 14 45.19 -13.88 42.56
C LYS A 14 45.75 -12.48 42.31
N ARG A 15 46.74 -12.09 43.13
CA ARG A 15 47.62 -10.94 42.92
C ARG A 15 48.68 -11.31 41.87
N GLY A 16 49.00 -10.36 40.99
CA GLY A 16 50.30 -10.28 40.31
C GLY A 16 50.38 -10.86 38.89
N ARG A 17 50.03 -10.06 37.87
CA ARG A 17 50.57 -10.20 36.49
C ARG A 17 50.29 -8.93 35.69
N ALA A 18 51.10 -7.89 35.91
CA ALA A 18 51.00 -6.62 35.16
C ALA A 18 52.36 -6.10 34.64
N GLN A 19 53.43 -6.91 34.65
CA GLN A 19 54.75 -6.45 34.19
C GLN A 19 55.47 -7.39 33.20
N GLN A 20 54.80 -8.42 32.66
CA GLN A 20 55.43 -9.38 31.74
C GLN A 20 54.90 -9.33 30.28
N GLU A 21 53.96 -8.44 29.96
CA GLU A 21 53.38 -8.33 28.60
C GLU A 21 54.06 -7.27 27.70
N GLN A 22 54.84 -6.35 28.26
CA GLN A 22 55.50 -5.30 27.46
C GLN A 22 56.86 -5.70 26.84
N LYS A 23 57.46 -6.83 27.25
CA LYS A 23 58.72 -7.33 26.64
C LYS A 23 58.50 -8.35 25.52
N SER A 24 57.33 -8.98 25.43
CA SER A 24 57.02 -10.00 24.40
C SER A 24 56.51 -9.41 23.08
N GLN A 25 56.08 -8.14 23.06
CA GLN A 25 55.57 -7.48 21.84
C GLN A 25 56.66 -6.84 20.96
N LYS A 26 57.90 -6.68 21.45
CA LYS A 26 59.01 -6.08 20.67
C LYS A 26 59.83 -7.09 19.86
N THR A 27 59.88 -8.36 20.26
CA THR A 27 60.61 -9.42 19.51
C THR A 27 59.78 -10.03 18.38
N ALA A 28 58.44 -10.06 18.49
CA ALA A 28 57.55 -10.55 17.42
C ALA A 28 57.49 -9.62 16.19
N ARG A 29 57.71 -8.30 16.36
CA ARG A 29 57.70 -7.31 15.27
C ARG A 29 58.97 -7.32 14.41
N GLN A 30 60.10 -7.82 14.92
CA GLN A 30 61.34 -7.94 14.15
C GLN A 30 61.43 -9.26 13.35
N HIS A 31 60.82 -10.35 13.82
CA HIS A 31 60.87 -11.62 13.09
C HIS A 31 59.97 -11.64 11.85
N ASN A 32 58.83 -10.93 11.88
CA ASN A 32 57.91 -10.83 10.74
C ASN A 32 58.39 -9.90 9.61
N LYS A 33 59.29 -8.95 9.88
CA LYS A 33 59.86 -8.08 8.83
C LYS A 33 60.92 -8.79 7.97
N ARG A 34 61.66 -9.76 8.54
CA ARG A 34 62.63 -10.57 7.76
C ARG A 34 61.94 -11.65 6.91
N LYS A 35 60.84 -12.24 7.38
CA LYS A 35 60.07 -13.24 6.62
C LYS A 35 59.35 -12.65 5.39
N LEU A 36 59.03 -11.35 5.38
CA LEU A 36 58.41 -10.68 4.24
C LEU A 36 59.41 -10.21 3.17
N GLN A 37 60.69 -10.05 3.50
CA GLN A 37 61.73 -9.68 2.52
C GLN A 37 62.26 -10.92 1.78
N ASP A 38 62.37 -12.08 2.42
CA ASP A 38 62.76 -13.33 1.74
C ASP A 38 61.69 -13.84 0.75
N LEU A 39 60.40 -13.67 1.07
CA LEU A 39 59.32 -14.00 0.13
C LEU A 39 59.29 -13.08 -1.10
N ARG A 40 59.75 -11.83 -0.96
CA ARG A 40 59.79 -10.87 -2.08
C ARG A 40 60.94 -11.15 -3.07
N VAL A 41 62.03 -11.77 -2.61
CA VAL A 41 63.15 -12.18 -3.47
C VAL A 41 62.83 -13.51 -4.18
N HIS A 42 62.07 -14.42 -3.56
CA HIS A 42 61.61 -15.64 -4.22
C HIS A 42 60.48 -15.44 -5.24
N LEU A 43 59.66 -14.40 -5.10
CA LEU A 43 58.56 -14.11 -6.05
C LEU A 43 58.99 -13.36 -7.32
N LYS A 44 60.19 -12.77 -7.37
CA LYS A 44 60.70 -12.08 -8.57
C LYS A 44 61.59 -12.93 -9.49
N ARG A 45 61.95 -14.16 -9.09
CA ARG A 45 62.83 -15.04 -9.90
C ARG A 45 62.15 -16.23 -10.56
N ARG A 46 60.82 -16.36 -10.43
CA ARG A 46 60.04 -17.46 -11.04
C ARG A 46 59.12 -16.99 -12.17
N ARG A 47 59.56 -15.96 -12.90
CA ARG A 47 58.94 -15.49 -14.15
C ARG A 47 59.90 -15.72 -15.31
N VAL A 48 60.40 -16.95 -15.42
CA VAL A 48 60.98 -17.50 -16.63
C VAL A 48 60.45 -18.93 -16.72
N GLU A 49 59.57 -19.13 -17.69
CA GLU A 49 59.26 -20.40 -18.36
C GLU A 49 59.03 -21.62 -17.46
N GLY A 50 57.77 -21.82 -17.08
CA GLY A 50 57.36 -23.01 -16.34
C GLY A 50 55.86 -23.26 -16.47
N SER A 51 55.49 -23.91 -17.58
CA SER A 51 54.28 -24.70 -17.85
C SER A 51 53.08 -24.47 -16.91
N GLU A 52 52.05 -23.79 -17.42
CA GLU A 52 50.72 -23.62 -16.80
C GLU A 52 49.92 -24.93 -16.64
N SER A 53 50.52 -26.11 -16.87
CA SER A 53 49.78 -27.38 -16.95
C SER A 53 49.39 -27.98 -15.59
N SER A 54 50.03 -27.63 -14.49
CA SER A 54 49.90 -28.37 -13.22
C SER A 54 49.33 -27.57 -12.03
N LEU A 55 48.23 -26.85 -12.23
CA LEU A 55 47.36 -26.47 -11.11
C LEU A 55 46.17 -27.44 -11.06
N PRO A 56 45.76 -27.93 -9.87
CA PRO A 56 44.63 -28.84 -9.73
C PRO A 56 43.41 -28.29 -10.45
N GLU A 57 42.77 -29.12 -11.26
CA GLU A 57 41.63 -28.77 -12.13
C GLU A 57 40.52 -28.04 -11.35
N ILE A 58 40.34 -28.40 -10.08
CA ILE A 58 39.39 -27.79 -9.13
C ILE A 58 39.66 -26.29 -8.89
N ILE A 59 40.92 -25.85 -8.85
CA ILE A 59 41.29 -24.44 -8.66
C ILE A 59 41.15 -23.65 -9.96
N LYS A 60 41.45 -24.27 -11.11
CA LYS A 60 41.23 -23.68 -12.44
C LYS A 60 39.74 -23.51 -12.72
N GLU A 61 38.89 -24.46 -12.35
CA GLU A 61 37.44 -24.35 -12.48
C GLU A 61 36.83 -23.30 -11.55
N ARG A 62 37.26 -23.23 -10.28
CA ARG A 62 36.80 -22.16 -9.37
C ARG A 62 37.18 -20.77 -9.86
N ARG A 63 38.37 -20.59 -10.44
CA ARG A 63 38.79 -19.32 -11.05
C ARG A 63 38.01 -18.99 -12.33
N ARG A 64 37.68 -19.97 -13.16
CA ARG A 64 36.84 -19.78 -14.36
C ARG A 64 35.37 -19.51 -14.03
N LYS A 65 34.87 -19.97 -12.86
CA LYS A 65 33.53 -19.65 -12.35
C LYS A 65 33.48 -18.27 -11.68
N ALA A 66 34.53 -17.87 -10.95
CA ALA A 66 34.63 -16.54 -10.33
C ALA A 66 34.85 -15.41 -11.35
N SER A 67 35.47 -15.68 -12.52
CA SER A 67 35.68 -14.69 -13.58
C SER A 67 34.43 -14.42 -14.45
N ARG A 68 33.27 -14.97 -14.08
CA ARG A 68 32.00 -14.75 -14.78
C ARG A 68 31.03 -13.84 -14.03
N LEU A 69 31.37 -13.47 -12.80
CA LEU A 69 30.58 -12.54 -12.01
C LEU A 69 31.02 -11.12 -12.35
N SER A 70 30.05 -10.27 -12.67
CA SER A 70 30.24 -8.84 -12.83
C SER A 70 30.76 -8.21 -11.52
N GLY A 71 31.42 -7.06 -11.61
CA GLY A 71 31.94 -6.36 -10.42
C GLY A 71 30.86 -6.10 -9.36
N LEU A 72 29.62 -5.86 -9.78
CA LEU A 72 28.46 -5.67 -8.91
C LEU A 72 28.08 -6.95 -8.15
N GLU A 73 28.14 -8.12 -8.80
CA GLU A 73 27.87 -9.42 -8.17
C GLU A 73 28.99 -9.88 -7.21
N THR A 74 30.18 -9.30 -7.32
CA THR A 74 31.27 -9.58 -6.37
C THR A 74 31.14 -8.82 -5.05
N LEU A 75 30.23 -7.85 -4.97
CA LEU A 75 30.01 -7.09 -3.76
C LEU A 75 29.35 -7.94 -2.67
N PRO A 76 29.66 -7.66 -1.39
CA PRO A 76 28.89 -8.21 -0.27
C PRO A 76 27.40 -7.90 -0.42
N PRO A 77 26.50 -8.81 -0.01
CA PRO A 77 25.06 -8.62 -0.09
C PRO A 77 24.58 -7.31 0.54
N GLU A 78 25.20 -6.88 1.63
CA GLU A 78 24.87 -5.65 2.35
C GLU A 78 25.11 -4.40 1.49
N LEU A 79 26.14 -4.41 0.64
CA LEU A 79 26.42 -3.30 -0.27
C LEU A 79 25.46 -3.31 -1.46
N ILE A 80 25.06 -4.48 -1.94
CA ILE A 80 24.05 -4.61 -3.01
C ILE A 80 22.70 -4.09 -2.50
N GLU A 81 22.30 -4.48 -1.29
CA GLU A 81 21.11 -3.97 -0.62
C GLU A 81 21.19 -2.45 -0.42
N LEU A 82 22.33 -1.91 0.04
CA LEU A 82 22.51 -0.47 0.20
C LEU A 82 22.43 0.29 -1.14
N ILE A 83 23.04 -0.23 -2.20
CA ILE A 83 22.95 0.35 -3.55
C ILE A 83 21.48 0.36 -3.99
N PHE A 84 20.79 -0.76 -3.84
CA PHE A 84 19.38 -0.88 -4.16
C PHE A 84 18.51 0.11 -3.39
N LEU A 85 18.73 0.28 -2.08
CA LEU A 85 17.95 1.22 -1.27
C LEU A 85 18.22 2.70 -1.59
N ASN A 86 19.35 3.00 -2.21
CA ASN A 86 19.64 4.36 -2.67
C ASN A 86 19.01 4.67 -4.04
N CYS A 87 18.81 3.67 -4.91
CA CYS A 87 18.22 3.88 -6.24
C CYS A 87 16.74 3.50 -6.34
N LEU A 88 16.25 2.59 -5.48
CA LEU A 88 14.89 2.02 -5.46
C LEU A 88 14.42 1.46 -6.82
N GLU A 89 15.37 1.11 -7.69
CA GLU A 89 15.09 0.61 -9.03
C GLU A 89 14.82 -0.89 -9.01
N CYS A 90 13.54 -1.28 -9.11
CA CYS A 90 13.11 -2.67 -9.08
C CYS A 90 13.73 -3.50 -10.23
N ASN A 91 14.13 -2.88 -11.34
CA ASN A 91 14.80 -3.57 -12.43
C ASN A 91 16.18 -4.13 -12.04
N LEU A 92 16.82 -3.62 -10.98
CA LEU A 92 18.10 -4.13 -10.49
C LEU A 92 18.01 -5.60 -10.06
N ALA A 93 16.86 -6.02 -9.52
CA ALA A 93 16.62 -7.43 -9.16
C ALA A 93 16.59 -8.36 -10.37
N PHE A 94 16.32 -7.84 -11.58
CA PHE A 94 16.32 -8.60 -12.83
C PHE A 94 17.66 -8.57 -13.57
N ALA A 95 18.60 -7.72 -13.15
CA ALA A 95 19.92 -7.60 -13.80
C ALA A 95 20.76 -8.87 -13.66
N SER A 96 20.54 -9.66 -12.61
CA SER A 96 21.21 -10.95 -12.39
C SER A 96 20.40 -11.83 -11.44
N PRO A 97 20.38 -13.17 -11.65
CA PRO A 97 19.81 -14.11 -10.68
C PRO A 97 20.42 -14.01 -9.28
N TYR A 98 21.72 -13.71 -9.16
CA TYR A 98 22.40 -13.57 -7.87
C TYR A 98 21.92 -12.32 -7.12
N ILE A 99 21.87 -11.18 -7.81
CA ILE A 99 21.34 -9.93 -7.25
C ILE A 99 19.86 -10.09 -6.90
N GLY A 100 19.08 -10.70 -7.79
CA GLY A 100 17.68 -11.02 -7.54
C GLY A 100 17.48 -11.87 -6.28
N ALA A 101 18.32 -12.88 -6.04
CA ALA A 101 18.26 -13.69 -4.82
C ALA A 101 18.53 -12.87 -3.55
N ILE A 102 19.49 -11.94 -3.59
CA ILE A 102 19.80 -11.04 -2.47
C ILE A 102 18.64 -10.07 -2.22
N LEU A 103 18.09 -9.47 -3.26
CA LEU A 103 17.00 -8.49 -3.15
C LEU A 103 15.63 -9.12 -2.89
N SER A 104 15.49 -10.44 -3.07
CA SER A 104 14.25 -11.19 -2.81
C SER A 104 14.07 -11.60 -1.35
N ARG A 105 14.77 -10.94 -0.43
CA ARG A 105 14.64 -11.18 1.01
C ARG A 105 13.40 -10.47 1.55
N GLU A 106 12.70 -11.12 2.48
CA GLU A 106 11.50 -10.56 3.12
C GLU A 106 11.75 -9.19 3.77
N ALA A 107 12.94 -8.98 4.34
CA ALA A 107 13.33 -7.69 4.91
C ALA A 107 13.32 -6.55 3.88
N ILE A 108 13.71 -6.83 2.63
CA ILE A 108 13.70 -5.86 1.53
C ILE A 108 12.26 -5.60 1.08
N TYR A 109 11.45 -6.64 0.92
CA TYR A 109 10.03 -6.47 0.57
C TYR A 109 9.26 -5.62 1.58
N ARG A 110 9.42 -5.91 2.88
CA ARG A 110 8.80 -5.11 3.95
C ARG A 110 9.28 -3.67 3.93
N LEU A 111 10.58 -3.45 3.69
CA LEU A 111 11.14 -2.11 3.60
C LEU A 111 10.58 -1.33 2.41
N LEU A 112 10.49 -1.96 1.23
CA LEU A 112 9.90 -1.35 0.03
C LEU A 112 8.44 -0.97 0.26
N ILE A 113 7.66 -1.84 0.90
CA ILE A 113 6.26 -1.54 1.24
C ILE A 113 6.18 -0.35 2.20
N ARG A 114 7.02 -0.31 3.24
CA ARG A 114 7.08 0.84 4.16
C ARG A 114 7.42 2.13 3.41
N VAL A 115 8.40 2.13 2.55
CA VAL A 115 8.79 3.33 1.80
C VAL A 115 7.68 3.79 0.84
N ALA A 116 6.98 2.86 0.20
CA ALA A 116 5.97 3.17 -0.82
C ALA A 116 4.56 3.48 -0.26
N PHE A 117 4.22 2.92 0.91
CA PHE A 117 2.85 2.97 1.44
C PHE A 117 2.77 3.53 2.86
N PHE A 118 3.86 4.02 3.46
CA PHE A 118 3.80 4.67 4.77
C PHE A 118 4.37 6.07 4.70
N ARG A 119 3.57 7.07 5.10
CA ARG A 119 4.01 8.45 5.27
C ARG A 119 3.58 8.99 6.64
N PRO A 120 4.53 9.30 7.53
CA PRO A 120 4.21 10.05 8.73
C PRO A 120 4.01 11.53 8.37
N SER A 121 3.19 12.24 9.16
CA SER A 121 3.04 13.69 9.08
C SER A 121 4.40 14.42 9.04
N ALA A 122 4.48 15.50 8.26
CA ALA A 122 5.70 16.30 8.08
C ALA A 122 6.36 16.73 9.39
N VAL A 123 5.57 16.96 10.45
CA VAL A 123 6.05 17.36 11.79
C VAL A 123 6.77 16.21 12.51
N HIS A 124 6.44 14.96 12.18
CA HIS A 124 6.86 13.76 12.91
C HIS A 124 7.74 12.82 12.08
N HIS A 125 7.96 13.18 10.83
CA HIS A 125 8.74 12.42 9.88
C HIS A 125 10.18 12.18 10.36
N ASP A 126 10.81 13.20 10.94
CA ASP A 126 12.14 13.09 11.50
C ASP A 126 12.16 12.16 12.74
N LEU A 127 11.16 12.25 13.61
CA LEU A 127 11.10 11.43 14.83
C LEU A 127 10.96 9.93 14.55
N PHE A 128 10.23 9.57 13.49
CA PHE A 128 9.97 8.18 13.12
C PHE A 128 11.17 7.49 12.48
N PHE A 129 11.81 8.14 11.51
CA PHE A 129 12.90 7.52 10.74
C PHE A 129 14.25 7.61 11.45
N TYR A 130 14.56 8.71 12.14
CA TYR A 130 15.89 8.87 12.76
C TYR A 130 16.08 8.06 14.05
N LYS A 131 15.02 7.82 14.84
CA LYS A 131 15.17 7.22 16.17
C LYS A 131 15.25 5.69 16.17
N HIS A 132 14.67 5.00 15.16
CA HIS A 132 14.49 3.54 15.21
C HIS A 132 15.19 2.75 14.10
N ARG A 133 15.68 3.42 13.05
CA ARG A 133 16.67 2.85 12.13
C ARG A 133 17.63 3.94 11.64
N PRO A 134 18.69 4.27 12.40
CA PRO A 134 19.77 5.14 11.91
C PRO A 134 20.47 4.61 10.63
N SER A 135 20.14 3.39 10.20
CA SER A 135 20.62 2.75 8.98
C SER A 135 19.69 2.86 7.76
N LEU A 136 18.46 3.40 7.89
CA LEU A 136 17.73 3.80 6.68
C LEU A 136 18.45 5.01 6.09
N PRO A 137 18.80 5.01 4.79
CA PRO A 137 19.45 6.15 4.18
C PRO A 137 18.65 7.42 4.47
N ILE A 138 19.33 8.46 4.98
CA ILE A 138 18.77 9.79 5.25
C ILE A 138 17.97 10.32 4.04
N TYR A 139 18.31 9.86 2.83
CA TYR A 139 17.65 10.23 1.59
C TYR A 139 16.20 9.74 1.45
N LEU A 140 15.80 8.65 2.13
CA LEU A 140 14.41 8.18 2.11
C LEU A 140 13.46 9.22 2.71
N SER A 141 13.99 10.18 3.48
CA SER A 141 13.21 11.30 4.01
C SER A 141 12.79 12.35 2.96
N LYS A 142 13.39 12.33 1.77
CA LYS A 142 13.20 13.36 0.72
C LYS A 142 12.51 12.84 -0.54
N ILE A 143 12.02 11.61 -0.52
CA ILE A 143 11.34 11.03 -1.68
C ILE A 143 10.10 11.86 -2.01
N THR A 144 10.01 12.29 -3.26
CA THR A 144 8.88 13.04 -3.82
C THR A 144 7.69 12.13 -4.11
N ASP A 145 6.48 12.69 -4.22
CA ASP A 145 5.28 11.93 -4.57
C ASP A 145 5.42 11.22 -5.94
N GLU A 146 6.14 11.81 -6.89
CA GLU A 146 6.42 11.19 -8.18
C GLU A 146 7.27 9.91 -8.03
N GLU A 147 8.33 9.96 -7.22
CA GLU A 147 9.17 8.81 -6.91
C GLU A 147 8.40 7.73 -6.13
N ILE A 148 7.53 8.11 -5.19
CA ILE A 148 6.61 7.18 -4.52
C ILE A 148 5.71 6.51 -5.56
N GLY A 149 5.08 7.29 -6.44
CA GLY A 149 4.17 6.76 -7.45
C GLY A 149 4.86 5.77 -8.39
N ASN A 150 6.09 6.08 -8.82
CA ASN A 150 6.89 5.17 -9.63
C ASN A 150 7.26 3.88 -8.86
N LEU A 151 7.58 4.00 -7.56
CA LEU A 151 7.87 2.86 -6.70
C LEU A 151 6.63 1.99 -6.47
N GLN A 152 5.48 2.60 -6.14
CA GLN A 152 4.19 1.91 -6.01
C GLN A 152 3.85 1.16 -7.30
N HIS A 153 3.95 1.83 -8.44
CA HIS A 153 3.74 1.21 -9.75
C HIS A 153 4.65 0.00 -9.96
N ALA A 154 5.94 0.11 -9.66
CA ALA A 154 6.88 -0.99 -9.79
C ALA A 154 6.54 -2.16 -8.85
N ILE A 155 6.23 -1.88 -7.58
CA ILE A 155 5.90 -2.89 -6.57
C ILE A 155 4.59 -3.61 -6.92
N LEU A 156 3.53 -2.88 -7.28
CA LEU A 156 2.21 -3.44 -7.61
C LEU A 156 2.24 -4.37 -8.84
N ARG A 157 3.21 -4.20 -9.74
CA ARG A 157 3.44 -5.11 -10.88
C ARG A 157 4.03 -6.45 -10.47
N THR A 158 4.69 -6.51 -9.33
CA THR A 158 5.39 -7.72 -8.89
C THR A 158 4.41 -8.76 -8.36
N LYS A 159 4.78 -10.04 -8.49
CA LYS A 159 3.98 -11.16 -7.95
C LYS A 159 4.14 -11.35 -6.43
N TRP A 160 5.24 -10.85 -5.86
CA TRP A 160 5.50 -11.00 -4.43
C TRP A 160 4.67 -10.03 -3.58
N PHE A 161 4.22 -8.92 -4.16
CA PHE A 161 3.35 -7.99 -3.47
C PHE A 161 1.93 -8.57 -3.35
N THR A 162 1.43 -8.63 -2.12
CA THR A 162 0.09 -9.12 -1.79
C THR A 162 -0.54 -8.22 -0.73
N ILE A 163 -1.87 -8.16 -0.69
CA ILE A 163 -2.62 -7.42 0.33
C ILE A 163 -2.23 -7.87 1.73
N ASN A 164 -2.13 -9.19 1.96
CA ASN A 164 -1.73 -9.74 3.25
C ASN A 164 -0.36 -9.22 3.71
N ARG A 165 0.57 -9.00 2.78
CA ARG A 165 1.89 -8.44 3.10
C ARG A 165 1.81 -6.94 3.35
N LEU A 166 1.00 -6.20 2.59
CA LEU A 166 0.73 -4.78 2.85
C LEU A 166 0.16 -4.61 4.27
N MET A 167 -0.90 -5.35 4.61
CA MET A 167 -1.53 -5.27 5.93
C MET A 167 -0.59 -5.71 7.05
N SER A 168 0.19 -6.78 6.85
CA SER A 168 1.20 -7.20 7.84
C SER A 168 2.29 -6.14 8.09
N VAL A 169 2.63 -5.33 7.08
CA VAL A 169 3.56 -4.23 7.26
C VAL A 169 2.90 -3.07 8.03
N GLY A 170 1.61 -2.85 7.84
CA GLY A 170 0.82 -1.94 8.67
C GLY A 170 0.83 -2.34 10.14
N ASP A 171 0.59 -3.62 10.43
CA ASP A 171 0.63 -4.15 11.80
C ASP A 171 2.01 -3.90 12.44
N ASP A 172 3.10 -4.15 11.69
CA ASP A 172 4.47 -3.87 12.14
C ASP A 172 4.67 -2.38 12.46
N ILE A 173 4.16 -1.49 11.60
CA ILE A 173 4.27 -0.03 11.77
C ILE A 173 3.55 0.40 13.05
N PHE A 174 2.36 -0.14 13.31
CA PHE A 174 1.58 0.20 14.50
C PHE A 174 2.21 -0.29 15.78
N ARG A 175 2.74 -1.52 15.79
CA ARG A 175 3.54 -2.01 16.93
C ARG A 175 4.76 -1.17 17.18
N LEU A 176 5.49 -0.81 16.12
CA LEU A 176 6.65 0.07 16.24
C LEU A 176 6.24 1.42 16.82
N TYR A 177 5.13 1.99 16.36
CA TYR A 177 4.66 3.26 16.89
C TYR A 177 4.29 3.18 18.37
N ALA A 178 3.49 2.18 18.77
CA ALA A 178 3.14 1.93 20.17
C ALA A 178 4.39 1.72 21.02
N GLN A 179 5.37 0.95 20.55
CA GLN A 179 6.66 0.79 21.20
C GLN A 179 7.36 2.13 21.41
N ASN A 180 7.45 2.94 20.37
CA ASN A 180 8.28 4.15 20.38
C ASN A 180 7.67 5.30 21.19
N GLN A 181 6.35 5.47 21.09
CA GLN A 181 5.65 6.59 21.73
C GLN A 181 5.11 6.24 23.11
N TRP A 182 4.90 4.96 23.39
CA TRP A 182 4.29 4.52 24.64
C TRP A 182 5.32 3.80 25.52
N PHE A 183 5.75 2.61 25.12
CA PHE A 183 6.56 1.73 25.98
C PHE A 183 7.98 2.27 26.21
N ASP A 184 8.67 2.74 25.17
CA ASP A 184 10.03 3.28 25.25
C ASP A 184 10.12 4.59 26.07
N ARG A 185 8.98 5.26 26.28
CA ARG A 185 8.88 6.44 27.16
C ARG A 185 8.71 6.07 28.63
N GLY A 186 8.52 4.78 28.94
CA GLY A 186 8.30 4.30 30.29
C GLY A 186 6.85 4.42 30.76
N VAL A 187 5.88 4.52 29.84
CA VAL A 187 4.46 4.47 30.20
C VAL A 187 4.12 3.07 30.71
N VAL A 188 3.63 3.01 31.94
CA VAL A 188 3.17 1.77 32.59
C VAL A 188 1.66 1.66 32.41
N MET A 189 1.20 0.54 31.86
CA MET A 189 -0.23 0.26 31.65
C MET A 189 -0.74 -0.74 32.69
N GLN A 190 -2.04 -0.71 32.96
CA GLN A 190 -2.69 -1.81 33.67
C GLN A 190 -2.67 -3.08 32.79
N PRO A 191 -2.67 -4.28 33.38
CA PRO A 191 -2.68 -5.54 32.62
C PRO A 191 -3.82 -5.61 31.62
N ASP A 192 -5.03 -5.20 32.02
CA ASP A 192 -6.23 -5.25 31.18
C ASP A 192 -6.10 -4.32 29.96
N ASP A 193 -5.62 -3.08 30.15
CA ASP A 193 -5.39 -2.14 29.05
C ASP A 193 -4.29 -2.62 28.10
N ARG A 194 -3.27 -3.29 28.65
CA ARG A 194 -2.18 -3.85 27.86
C ARG A 194 -2.65 -5.02 27.02
N GLU A 195 -3.41 -5.94 27.59
CA GLU A 195 -4.01 -7.07 26.84
C GLU A 195 -4.95 -6.54 25.75
N LYS A 196 -5.76 -5.52 26.06
CA LYS A 196 -6.61 -4.86 25.07
C LYS A 196 -5.78 -4.23 23.94
N LEU A 197 -4.67 -3.55 24.25
CA LEU A 197 -3.79 -2.94 23.26
C LEU A 197 -3.10 -4.00 22.39
N GLU A 198 -2.58 -5.07 23.00
CA GLU A 198 -1.95 -6.18 22.27
C GLU A 198 -2.96 -6.88 21.34
N HIS A 199 -4.19 -7.13 21.82
CA HIS A 199 -5.28 -7.64 21.00
C HIS A 199 -5.62 -6.70 19.84
N TRP A 200 -5.71 -5.40 20.09
CA TRP A 200 -5.96 -4.41 19.05
C TRP A 200 -4.82 -4.37 18.01
N LEU A 201 -3.56 -4.45 18.42
CA LEU A 201 -2.41 -4.50 17.50
C LEU A 201 -2.31 -5.82 16.72
N ASP A 202 -2.92 -6.90 17.20
CA ASP A 202 -2.99 -8.18 16.52
C ASP A 202 -4.15 -8.23 15.49
N VAL A 203 -5.26 -7.53 15.77
CA VAL A 203 -6.53 -7.62 15.01
C VAL A 203 -6.78 -6.38 14.13
N GLY A 204 -6.22 -5.24 14.49
CA GLY A 204 -6.82 -3.91 14.24
C GLY A 204 -6.64 -3.27 12.87
N LEU A 205 -5.97 -3.89 11.91
CA LEU A 205 -6.04 -3.45 10.50
C LEU A 205 -6.88 -4.38 9.62
N ARG A 206 -7.03 -5.64 10.04
CA ARG A 206 -7.56 -6.69 9.16
C ARG A 206 -9.07 -6.84 9.24
N THR A 207 -9.67 -6.26 10.28
CA THR A 207 -11.00 -6.65 10.74
C THR A 207 -11.96 -5.47 10.83
N TYR A 208 -11.44 -4.25 10.73
CA TYR A 208 -12.24 -3.05 10.86
C TYR A 208 -12.57 -2.49 9.48
N ASN A 209 -13.86 -2.40 9.19
CA ASN A 209 -14.43 -1.60 8.12
C ASN A 209 -15.08 -0.39 8.78
N GLY A 210 -14.78 0.82 8.34
CA GLY A 210 -15.33 2.05 8.93
C GLY A 210 -14.43 2.71 9.98
N ASP A 211 -14.90 3.85 10.49
CA ASP A 211 -14.16 4.65 11.45
C ASP A 211 -14.10 3.96 12.83
N VAL A 212 -12.89 3.74 13.34
CA VAL A 212 -12.66 3.08 14.63
C VAL A 212 -11.83 3.96 15.52
N SER A 213 -12.30 4.18 16.75
CA SER A 213 -11.55 4.89 17.79
C SER A 213 -11.35 3.98 19.00
N GLU A 214 -10.10 3.69 19.32
CA GLU A 214 -9.74 2.96 20.53
C GLU A 214 -8.85 3.81 21.44
N ARG A 215 -9.05 3.64 22.75
CA ARG A 215 -8.37 4.41 23.80
C ARG A 215 -7.74 3.46 24.80
N PHE A 216 -6.52 3.79 25.20
CA PHE A 216 -5.74 3.05 26.18
C PHE A 216 -5.15 4.03 27.18
N GLN A 217 -5.13 3.63 28.45
CA GLN A 217 -4.61 4.46 29.54
C GLN A 217 -3.27 3.91 30.05
N GLY A 218 -2.42 4.82 30.52
CA GLY A 218 -1.14 4.48 31.10
C GLY A 218 -0.64 5.59 32.02
N LYS A 219 0.44 5.33 32.75
CA LYS A 219 1.02 6.28 33.72
C LYS A 219 2.52 6.42 33.54
N ILE A 220 3.04 7.64 33.68
CA ILE A 220 4.46 7.89 33.93
C ILE A 220 4.56 8.68 35.24
N GLY A 221 5.04 8.02 36.30
CA GLY A 221 5.00 8.59 37.64
C GLY A 221 3.55 8.81 38.10
N ASP A 222 3.22 10.04 38.48
CA ASP A 222 1.88 10.44 38.91
C ASP A 222 1.02 11.03 37.78
N MET A 223 1.56 11.12 36.56
CA MET A 223 0.82 11.66 35.41
C MET A 223 0.13 10.55 34.63
N ASP A 224 -1.16 10.76 34.35
CA ASP A 224 -1.97 9.92 33.48
C ASP A 224 -1.70 10.25 32.01
N TYR A 225 -1.57 9.23 31.19
CA TYR A 225 -1.39 9.34 29.75
C TYR A 225 -2.52 8.61 29.05
N MET A 226 -3.04 9.21 27.98
CA MET A 226 -3.98 8.56 27.06
C MET A 226 -3.31 8.30 25.71
N LEU A 227 -3.40 7.05 25.23
CA LEU A 227 -3.10 6.68 23.86
C LEU A 227 -4.42 6.53 23.14
N ARG A 228 -4.59 7.23 22.03
CA ARG A 228 -5.78 7.08 21.20
C ARG A 228 -5.38 6.65 19.80
N PHE A 229 -6.01 5.62 19.27
CA PHE A 229 -5.90 5.24 17.87
C PHE A 229 -7.22 5.61 17.20
N TRP A 230 -7.16 6.41 16.14
CA TRP A 230 -8.27 6.57 15.21
C TRP A 230 -7.88 5.97 13.89
N ILE A 231 -8.74 5.17 13.28
CA ILE A 231 -8.60 4.78 11.88
C ILE A 231 -9.74 5.46 11.14
N HIS A 232 -9.40 6.34 10.21
CA HIS A 232 -10.36 6.95 9.30
C HIS A 232 -10.49 6.09 8.05
N ASP A 233 -11.67 5.52 7.81
CA ASP A 233 -11.95 4.64 6.67
C ASP A 233 -11.73 5.37 5.34
N ARG A 234 -12.06 6.67 5.30
CA ARG A 234 -12.00 7.50 4.10
C ARG A 234 -10.58 7.92 3.72
N ASP A 235 -9.71 8.11 4.72
CA ASP A 235 -8.42 8.79 4.53
C ASP A 235 -7.19 7.90 4.77
N SER A 236 -7.40 6.61 5.11
CA SER A 236 -6.31 5.71 5.54
C SER A 236 -5.38 6.40 6.56
N GLN A 237 -5.96 7.31 7.35
CA GLN A 237 -5.26 8.18 8.25
C GLN A 237 -5.47 7.64 9.65
N MET A 238 -4.37 7.59 10.38
CA MET A 238 -4.34 7.25 11.77
C MET A 238 -3.82 8.40 12.60
N ASP A 239 -4.68 8.92 13.45
CA ASP A 239 -4.29 9.94 14.40
C ASP A 239 -4.00 9.27 15.73
N VAL A 240 -2.78 9.51 16.22
CA VAL A 240 -2.41 9.12 17.57
C VAL A 240 -2.11 10.32 18.41
N SER A 241 -3.00 10.56 19.37
CA SER A 241 -2.83 11.61 20.35
C SER A 241 -2.34 11.05 21.68
N GLU A 242 -1.39 11.79 22.26
CA GLU A 242 -0.91 11.63 23.63
C GLU A 242 -1.32 12.88 24.42
N SER A 243 -2.10 12.71 25.48
CA SER A 243 -2.40 13.80 26.42
C SER A 243 -2.01 13.40 27.85
N PRO A 244 -1.31 14.28 28.61
CA PRO A 244 -1.02 14.10 30.02
C PRO A 244 -2.26 14.31 30.92
N ASP A 245 -3.39 14.70 30.33
CA ASP A 245 -4.65 14.86 31.05
C ASP A 245 -5.78 14.16 30.29
N ALA A 246 -6.44 13.20 30.95
CA ALA A 246 -7.46 12.36 30.32
C ALA A 246 -8.69 13.16 29.85
N GLN A 247 -8.87 14.38 30.37
CA GLN A 247 -10.00 15.26 30.07
C GLN A 247 -9.65 16.41 29.12
N ASP A 248 -8.38 16.79 28.96
CA ASP A 248 -7.99 17.93 28.13
C ASP A 248 -7.41 17.47 26.78
N SER A 249 -8.13 17.76 25.70
CA SER A 249 -7.72 17.45 24.33
C SER A 249 -6.83 18.53 23.71
N SER A 250 -6.71 19.70 24.34
CA SER A 250 -6.01 20.87 23.78
C SER A 250 -4.48 20.80 23.90
N SER A 251 -3.96 20.03 24.86
CA SER A 251 -2.52 19.81 25.06
C SER A 251 -1.96 18.56 24.35
N ALA A 252 -2.83 17.85 23.62
CA ALA A 252 -2.50 16.54 23.08
C ALA A 252 -1.50 16.65 21.90
N ARG A 253 -0.37 15.95 22.00
CA ARG A 253 0.54 15.78 20.86
C ARG A 253 -0.07 14.74 19.93
N SER A 254 -0.68 15.18 18.84
CA SER A 254 -1.21 14.30 17.81
C SER A 254 -0.19 14.04 16.71
N VAL A 255 0.10 12.78 16.46
CA VAL A 255 0.83 12.32 15.28
C VAL A 255 -0.17 11.70 14.33
N SER A 256 -0.35 12.35 13.18
CA SER A 256 -1.06 11.76 12.05
C SER A 256 -0.09 10.90 11.24
N ILE A 257 -0.50 9.68 10.97
CA ILE A 257 0.18 8.69 10.14
C ILE A 257 -0.76 8.28 9.04
N THR A 258 -0.31 8.25 7.79
CA THR A 258 -1.11 7.71 6.69
C THR A 258 -0.59 6.33 6.31
N PHE A 259 -1.44 5.31 6.44
CA PHE A 259 -1.18 3.95 6.02
C PHE A 259 -2.47 3.17 5.70
N PRO A 260 -2.56 2.52 4.52
CA PRO A 260 -1.67 2.67 3.38
C PRO A 260 -1.70 4.10 2.83
N TYR A 261 -0.56 4.59 2.38
CA TYR A 261 -0.48 5.85 1.65
C TYR A 261 -1.25 5.70 0.33
N PRO A 262 -1.98 6.74 -0.12
CA PRO A 262 -2.79 6.66 -1.33
C PRO A 262 -1.96 6.18 -2.51
N ILE A 263 -2.55 5.35 -3.34
CA ILE A 263 -1.93 4.91 -4.58
C ILE A 263 -1.92 6.11 -5.52
N LEU A 264 -0.72 6.52 -5.96
CA LEU A 264 -0.56 7.63 -6.88
C LEU A 264 -0.53 7.14 -8.34
N ARG A 265 -0.01 5.93 -8.56
CA ARG A 265 0.09 5.33 -9.90
C ARG A 265 -0.19 3.84 -9.84
N PHE A 266 -1.25 3.41 -10.52
CA PHE A 266 -1.63 2.00 -10.60
C PHE A 266 -1.15 1.39 -11.92
N PRO A 267 -0.62 0.16 -11.90
CA PRO A 267 -0.06 -0.43 -13.11
C PRO A 267 -1.09 -0.95 -14.10
N ASP A 268 -0.94 -0.54 -15.35
CA ASP A 268 -1.78 -0.92 -16.50
C ASP A 268 -2.01 -2.44 -16.62
N CYS A 269 -0.97 -3.26 -16.39
CA CYS A 269 -1.11 -4.72 -16.50
C CYS A 269 -2.06 -5.33 -15.44
N ARG A 270 -2.30 -4.62 -14.34
CA ARG A 270 -3.29 -5.02 -13.33
C ARG A 270 -4.71 -4.59 -13.73
N LEU A 271 -4.87 -3.62 -14.62
CA LEU A 271 -6.17 -3.17 -15.11
C LEU A 271 -6.64 -3.86 -16.40
N ARG A 272 -5.81 -4.70 -17.03
CA ARG A 272 -6.18 -5.46 -18.25
C ARG A 272 -6.56 -6.90 -17.92
N GLY A 273 -7.28 -7.60 -18.80
CA GLY A 273 -7.50 -9.05 -18.67
C GLY A 273 -6.20 -9.88 -18.74
N PRO A 274 -6.25 -11.20 -18.45
CA PRO A 274 -7.45 -11.94 -18.04
C PRO A 274 -7.84 -11.71 -16.57
N TRP A 275 -9.14 -11.81 -16.28
CA TRP A 275 -9.76 -11.53 -14.98
C TRP A 275 -9.90 -12.79 -14.12
N THR A 276 -8.79 -13.23 -13.54
CA THR A 276 -8.84 -14.33 -12.56
C THR A 276 -9.47 -13.87 -11.24
N PRO A 277 -10.11 -14.77 -10.46
CA PRO A 277 -10.70 -14.42 -9.17
C PRO A 277 -9.73 -13.74 -8.21
N GLU A 278 -8.46 -14.18 -8.19
CA GLU A 278 -7.42 -13.59 -7.34
C GLU A 278 -7.08 -12.16 -7.76
N LYS A 279 -7.14 -11.87 -9.07
CA LYS A 279 -6.90 -10.53 -9.61
C LYS A 279 -8.05 -9.59 -9.25
N VAL A 280 -9.29 -10.05 -9.41
CA VAL A 280 -10.49 -9.31 -9.03
C VAL A 280 -10.44 -8.97 -7.54
N GLN A 281 -10.18 -9.97 -6.68
CA GLN A 281 -10.03 -9.78 -5.25
C GLN A 281 -8.90 -8.79 -4.89
N PHE A 282 -7.76 -8.88 -5.59
CA PHE A 282 -6.65 -7.97 -5.37
C PHE A 282 -7.02 -6.52 -5.69
N ILE A 283 -7.68 -6.27 -6.83
CA ILE A 283 -8.06 -4.91 -7.23
C ILE A 283 -9.14 -4.37 -6.32
N LYS A 284 -10.14 -5.19 -5.97
CA LYS A 284 -11.15 -4.86 -4.98
C LYS A 284 -10.54 -4.40 -3.65
N ALA A 285 -9.52 -5.12 -3.18
CA ALA A 285 -8.82 -4.77 -1.95
C ALA A 285 -7.93 -3.52 -2.09
N MET A 286 -7.46 -3.17 -3.29
CA MET A 286 -6.66 -1.96 -3.51
C MET A 286 -7.52 -0.71 -3.79
N ALA A 287 -8.77 -0.89 -4.21
CA ALA A 287 -9.68 0.18 -4.60
C ALA A 287 -9.89 1.27 -3.52
N PRO A 288 -10.02 0.97 -2.22
CA PRO A 288 -10.15 2.01 -1.20
C PRO A 288 -8.95 2.97 -1.17
N TYR A 289 -7.77 2.49 -1.58
CA TYR A 289 -6.53 3.27 -1.55
C TYR A 289 -6.29 4.11 -2.81
N THR A 290 -7.19 4.08 -3.80
CA THR A 290 -7.07 4.92 -5.02
C THR A 290 -7.79 6.26 -4.90
N HIS A 291 -8.75 6.37 -3.97
CA HIS A 291 -9.57 7.57 -3.75
C HIS A 291 -9.61 7.91 -2.26
N VAL A 292 -8.50 8.42 -1.77
CA VAL A 292 -8.36 8.77 -0.35
C VAL A 292 -8.62 10.27 -0.18
N GLY A 293 -9.80 10.61 0.34
CA GLY A 293 -10.20 11.97 0.73
C GLY A 293 -10.33 13.02 -0.37
N GLN A 294 -10.24 14.30 0.02
CA GLN A 294 -10.29 15.49 -0.87
C GLN A 294 -9.11 15.56 -1.88
N GLN A 295 -8.19 14.58 -1.90
CA GLN A 295 -7.01 14.55 -2.76
C GLN A 295 -7.16 13.66 -4.01
N SER A 296 -8.39 13.38 -4.45
CA SER A 296 -8.73 12.61 -5.67
C SER A 296 -8.06 13.06 -6.97
N THR A 297 -7.33 14.18 -6.96
CA THR A 297 -6.64 14.75 -8.13
C THR A 297 -5.32 14.07 -8.47
N ARG A 298 -4.73 13.26 -7.58
CA ARG A 298 -3.36 12.72 -7.77
C ARG A 298 -3.29 11.29 -8.34
N PHE A 299 -4.38 10.55 -8.34
CA PHE A 299 -4.40 9.20 -8.89
C PHE A 299 -4.29 9.23 -10.43
N THR A 300 -3.29 8.51 -10.94
CA THR A 300 -3.03 8.37 -12.37
C THR A 300 -3.18 6.92 -12.84
N THR A 301 -4.02 6.74 -13.86
CA THR A 301 -4.22 5.47 -14.58
C THR A 301 -4.20 5.72 -16.07
N SER A 302 -3.75 4.71 -16.83
CA SER A 302 -3.84 4.73 -18.29
C SER A 302 -5.30 4.52 -18.70
N ALA A 303 -5.88 5.53 -19.36
CA ALA A 303 -7.23 5.44 -19.91
C ALA A 303 -7.35 4.26 -20.88
N SER A 304 -6.34 4.02 -21.73
CA SER A 304 -6.31 2.87 -22.64
C SER A 304 -6.30 1.55 -21.86
N ALA A 305 -5.47 1.42 -20.82
CA ALA A 305 -5.43 0.17 -20.05
C ALA A 305 -6.76 -0.13 -19.35
N LEU A 306 -7.46 0.91 -18.89
CA LEU A 306 -8.78 0.78 -18.30
C LEU A 306 -9.84 0.38 -19.33
N GLN A 307 -9.84 1.00 -20.51
CA GLN A 307 -10.76 0.66 -21.61
C GLN A 307 -10.54 -0.79 -22.09
N ASP A 308 -9.27 -1.19 -22.28
CA ASP A 308 -8.92 -2.59 -22.58
C ASP A 308 -9.42 -3.53 -21.46
N GLY A 309 -9.29 -3.11 -20.20
CA GLY A 309 -9.79 -3.82 -19.04
C GLY A 309 -11.29 -4.05 -19.03
N ILE A 310 -12.05 -2.98 -19.30
CA ILE A 310 -13.51 -3.00 -19.44
C ILE A 310 -13.91 -3.96 -20.57
N GLY A 311 -13.25 -3.84 -21.74
CA GLY A 311 -13.46 -4.76 -22.86
C GLY A 311 -13.25 -6.22 -22.47
N CYS A 312 -12.09 -6.55 -21.89
CA CYS A 312 -11.84 -7.92 -21.41
C CYS A 312 -12.83 -8.38 -20.33
N ALA A 313 -13.31 -7.49 -19.46
CA ALA A 313 -14.27 -7.86 -18.42
C ALA A 313 -15.63 -8.24 -19.03
N ILE A 314 -16.04 -7.55 -20.09
CA ILE A 314 -17.26 -7.85 -20.84
C ILE A 314 -17.09 -9.16 -21.61
N GLU A 315 -16.01 -9.30 -22.40
CA GLU A 315 -15.73 -10.53 -23.18
C GLU A 315 -15.59 -11.79 -22.31
N GLU A 316 -15.08 -11.64 -21.09
CA GLU A 316 -14.97 -12.76 -20.12
C GLU A 316 -16.25 -12.95 -19.29
N ASN A 317 -17.30 -12.17 -19.56
CA ASN A 317 -18.57 -12.16 -18.83
C ASN A 317 -18.38 -12.00 -17.30
N ASN A 318 -17.39 -11.19 -16.90
CA ASN A 318 -16.98 -10.97 -15.51
C ASN A 318 -17.55 -9.66 -14.96
N VAL A 319 -18.79 -9.76 -14.47
CA VAL A 319 -19.58 -8.64 -13.91
C VAL A 319 -18.86 -7.95 -12.73
N GLU A 320 -18.22 -8.72 -11.84
CA GLU A 320 -17.54 -8.17 -10.66
C GLU A 320 -16.30 -7.35 -11.06
N ALA A 321 -15.50 -7.84 -12.01
CA ALA A 321 -14.37 -7.09 -12.53
C ALA A 321 -14.83 -5.76 -13.16
N LEU A 322 -15.90 -5.79 -13.96
CA LEU A 322 -16.46 -4.59 -14.58
C LEU A 322 -16.93 -3.58 -13.53
N GLU A 323 -17.68 -4.03 -12.52
CA GLU A 323 -18.18 -3.18 -11.43
C GLU A 323 -17.03 -2.47 -10.70
N ILE A 324 -15.96 -3.19 -10.35
CA ILE A 324 -14.80 -2.62 -9.65
C ILE A 324 -14.08 -1.59 -10.53
N LEU A 325 -13.90 -1.87 -11.83
CA LEU A 325 -13.24 -0.95 -12.75
C LEU A 325 -14.04 0.36 -12.92
N LEU A 326 -15.36 0.25 -13.07
CA LEU A 326 -16.24 1.40 -13.23
C LEU A 326 -16.36 2.21 -11.94
N THR A 327 -16.45 1.55 -10.78
CA THR A 327 -16.63 2.21 -9.48
C THR A 327 -15.34 2.87 -8.99
N SER A 328 -14.20 2.19 -9.15
CA SER A 328 -12.97 2.55 -8.44
C SER A 328 -11.85 3.06 -9.34
N TYR A 329 -11.92 2.90 -10.66
CA TYR A 329 -10.80 3.25 -11.55
C TYR A 329 -11.21 4.13 -12.73
N HIS A 330 -12.49 4.15 -13.08
CA HIS A 330 -13.01 4.96 -14.17
C HIS A 330 -13.33 6.38 -13.73
N LYS A 331 -12.78 7.35 -14.48
CA LYS A 331 -13.21 8.75 -14.38
C LYS A 331 -14.36 8.93 -15.38
N PRO A 332 -15.55 9.40 -14.97
CA PRO A 332 -16.80 9.30 -15.72
C PRO A 332 -16.89 10.29 -16.91
N LYS A 333 -15.99 10.17 -17.89
CA LYS A 333 -15.95 11.06 -19.05
C LYS A 333 -16.27 10.37 -20.37
N GLU A 334 -17.05 9.29 -20.32
CA GLU A 334 -17.48 8.43 -21.44
C GLU A 334 -16.65 7.15 -21.63
N ILE A 335 -17.36 6.09 -22.00
CA ILE A 335 -16.81 4.83 -22.48
C ILE A 335 -17.15 4.66 -23.96
N GLN A 336 -16.44 3.76 -24.64
CA GLN A 336 -16.75 3.51 -26.05
C GLN A 336 -18.12 2.81 -26.19
N PRO A 337 -19.01 3.29 -27.09
CA PRO A 337 -20.31 2.67 -27.31
C PRO A 337 -20.24 1.18 -27.69
N VAL A 338 -19.11 0.76 -28.28
CA VAL A 338 -18.84 -0.65 -28.62
C VAL A 338 -18.96 -1.59 -27.42
N PHE A 339 -18.74 -1.12 -26.19
CA PHE A 339 -18.89 -1.95 -25.00
C PHE A 339 -20.34 -2.36 -24.73
N PHE A 340 -21.31 -1.51 -25.06
CA PHE A 340 -22.72 -1.89 -24.98
C PHE A 340 -23.03 -2.96 -26.03
N LEU A 341 -22.50 -2.81 -27.25
CA LEU A 341 -22.67 -3.79 -28.31
C LEU A 341 -22.02 -5.14 -27.97
N SER A 342 -20.83 -5.13 -27.36
CA SER A 342 -20.21 -6.37 -26.87
C SER A 342 -21.06 -7.00 -25.77
N ALA A 343 -21.55 -6.21 -24.81
CA ALA A 343 -22.27 -6.71 -23.65
C ALA A 343 -23.61 -7.39 -24.00
N ILE A 344 -24.34 -6.92 -25.01
CA ILE A 344 -25.63 -7.54 -25.41
C ILE A 344 -25.47 -8.97 -25.95
N HIS A 345 -24.29 -9.35 -26.42
CA HIS A 345 -24.01 -10.68 -26.96
C HIS A 345 -23.53 -11.68 -25.88
N GLU A 346 -23.34 -11.21 -24.65
CA GLU A 346 -22.82 -12.02 -23.56
C GLU A 346 -23.91 -12.63 -22.67
N PRO A 347 -23.67 -13.79 -22.01
CA PRO A 347 -24.67 -14.46 -21.19
C PRO A 347 -25.21 -13.63 -20.02
N ALA A 348 -24.39 -12.74 -19.43
CA ALA A 348 -24.82 -11.80 -18.39
C ALA A 348 -25.13 -10.41 -18.95
N GLY A 349 -25.51 -10.30 -20.23
CA GLY A 349 -25.70 -9.03 -20.93
C GLY A 349 -26.64 -8.05 -20.22
N VAL A 350 -27.72 -8.53 -19.58
CA VAL A 350 -28.61 -7.68 -18.78
C VAL A 350 -27.85 -6.99 -17.63
N GLU A 351 -27.06 -7.73 -16.87
CA GLU A 351 -26.31 -7.19 -15.73
C GLU A 351 -25.15 -6.29 -16.18
N LEU A 352 -24.47 -6.66 -17.27
CA LEU A 352 -23.40 -5.86 -17.86
C LEU A 352 -23.94 -4.51 -18.37
N ILE A 353 -25.05 -4.51 -19.12
CA ILE A 353 -25.66 -3.27 -19.62
C ILE A 353 -26.17 -2.41 -18.46
N LYS A 354 -26.80 -3.00 -17.42
CA LYS A 354 -27.20 -2.25 -16.22
C LYS A 354 -26.01 -1.54 -15.56
N LEU A 355 -24.86 -2.21 -15.43
CA LEU A 355 -23.66 -1.57 -14.91
C LEU A 355 -23.16 -0.44 -15.83
N LEU A 356 -23.09 -0.67 -17.14
CA LEU A 356 -22.63 0.35 -18.09
C LEU A 356 -23.53 1.59 -18.08
N ILE A 357 -24.86 1.42 -18.03
CA ILE A 357 -25.82 2.53 -17.94
C ILE A 357 -25.67 3.29 -16.61
N ARG A 358 -25.46 2.58 -15.49
CA ARG A 358 -25.27 3.19 -14.17
C ARG A 358 -24.08 4.13 -14.10
N PHE A 359 -22.98 3.78 -14.76
CA PHE A 359 -21.73 4.56 -14.68
C PHE A 359 -21.52 5.49 -15.87
N CYS A 360 -22.06 5.15 -17.04
CA CYS A 360 -21.87 5.88 -18.29
C CYS A 360 -23.18 5.96 -19.11
N PRO A 361 -24.24 6.58 -18.56
CA PRO A 361 -25.56 6.59 -19.19
C PRO A 361 -25.56 7.18 -20.61
N PHE A 362 -24.79 8.25 -20.81
CA PHE A 362 -24.71 8.95 -22.10
C PHE A 362 -23.93 8.21 -23.19
N SER A 363 -23.19 7.15 -22.84
CA SER A 363 -22.46 6.33 -23.81
C SER A 363 -23.34 5.25 -24.46
N LEU A 364 -24.60 5.10 -24.02
CA LEU A 364 -25.55 4.16 -24.60
C LEU A 364 -25.95 4.59 -26.02
N PRO A 365 -25.76 3.75 -27.06
CA PRO A 365 -26.16 4.08 -28.43
C PRO A 365 -27.68 3.91 -28.60
N HIS A 366 -28.44 4.96 -28.26
CA HIS A 366 -29.92 4.94 -28.21
C HIS A 366 -30.61 4.69 -29.56
N ASP A 367 -29.97 5.00 -30.68
CA ASP A 367 -30.52 4.77 -32.03
C ASP A 367 -30.05 3.45 -32.66
N ASP A 368 -29.36 2.59 -31.90
CA ASP A 368 -28.80 1.36 -32.41
C ASP A 368 -29.85 0.23 -32.49
N ALA A 369 -29.90 -0.45 -33.64
CA ALA A 369 -30.85 -1.51 -33.91
C ALA A 369 -30.58 -2.77 -33.09
N GLU A 370 -29.31 -3.11 -32.82
CA GLU A 370 -28.96 -4.31 -32.03
C GLU A 370 -29.33 -4.11 -30.57
N VAL A 371 -29.05 -2.93 -29.99
CA VAL A 371 -29.46 -2.61 -28.62
C VAL A 371 -30.98 -2.60 -28.47
N THR A 372 -31.69 -2.05 -29.46
CA THR A 372 -33.16 -2.06 -29.49
C THR A 372 -33.71 -3.50 -29.55
N GLN A 373 -33.13 -4.34 -30.41
CA GLN A 373 -33.53 -5.74 -30.54
C GLN A 373 -33.24 -6.53 -29.25
N PHE A 374 -32.10 -6.28 -28.61
CA PHE A 374 -31.77 -6.84 -27.30
C PHE A 374 -32.83 -6.46 -26.26
N ALA A 375 -33.16 -5.16 -26.14
CA ALA A 375 -34.15 -4.68 -25.18
C ALA A 375 -35.54 -5.31 -25.40
N MET A 376 -35.98 -5.45 -26.67
CA MET A 376 -37.21 -6.17 -27.00
C MET A 376 -37.14 -7.65 -26.59
N SER A 377 -36.01 -8.33 -26.82
CA SER A 377 -35.85 -9.74 -26.45
C SER A 377 -35.91 -9.96 -24.94
N VAL A 378 -35.34 -9.04 -24.15
CA VAL A 378 -35.37 -9.05 -22.68
C VAL A 378 -36.79 -8.82 -22.17
N ARG A 379 -37.52 -7.88 -22.79
CA ARG A 379 -38.94 -7.67 -22.50
C ARG A 379 -39.77 -8.90 -22.79
N ASP A 380 -39.55 -9.54 -23.94
CA ASP A 380 -40.33 -10.71 -24.36
C ASP A 380 -40.06 -11.94 -23.45
N GLN A 381 -38.92 -11.95 -22.74
CA GLN A 381 -38.60 -12.90 -21.67
C GLN A 381 -39.29 -12.56 -20.33
N GLY A 382 -39.97 -11.42 -20.24
CA GLY A 382 -40.69 -10.96 -19.05
C GLY A 382 -39.83 -10.20 -18.04
N ASP A 383 -38.61 -9.79 -18.39
CA ASP A 383 -37.77 -8.96 -17.51
C ASP A 383 -38.16 -7.47 -17.66
N PRO A 384 -38.55 -6.78 -16.57
CA PRO A 384 -38.95 -5.37 -16.60
C PRO A 384 -37.85 -4.42 -17.07
N PHE A 385 -36.58 -4.86 -17.09
CA PHE A 385 -35.48 -4.09 -17.64
C PHE A 385 -35.65 -3.81 -19.13
N GLY A 386 -36.23 -4.72 -19.91
CA GLY A 386 -36.42 -4.53 -21.34
C GLY A 386 -37.36 -3.36 -21.67
N ASP A 387 -38.50 -3.29 -20.99
CA ASP A 387 -39.45 -2.17 -21.12
C ASP A 387 -38.83 -0.84 -20.67
N TRP A 388 -38.12 -0.88 -19.53
CA TRP A 388 -37.45 0.30 -19.00
C TRP A 388 -36.36 0.82 -19.94
N LEU A 389 -35.56 -0.08 -20.53
CA LEU A 389 -34.47 0.30 -21.44
C LEU A 389 -35.00 0.96 -22.71
N LEU A 390 -36.10 0.46 -23.26
CA LEU A 390 -36.76 1.07 -24.42
C LEU A 390 -37.29 2.48 -24.10
N ASP A 391 -37.95 2.67 -22.96
CA ASP A 391 -38.38 4.02 -22.53
C ASP A 391 -37.18 4.94 -22.32
N TYR A 392 -36.12 4.43 -21.69
CA TYR A 392 -34.91 5.18 -21.42
C TYR A 392 -34.22 5.66 -22.71
N MET A 393 -34.06 4.78 -23.71
CA MET A 393 -33.47 5.11 -25.01
C MET A 393 -34.24 6.22 -25.74
N LEU A 394 -35.57 6.25 -25.66
CA LEU A 394 -36.39 7.30 -26.29
C LEU A 394 -36.14 8.70 -25.72
N HIS A 395 -35.71 8.79 -24.46
CA HIS A 395 -35.53 10.07 -23.77
C HIS A 395 -34.07 10.48 -23.63
N LEU A 396 -33.14 9.54 -23.83
CA LEU A 396 -31.71 9.78 -23.76
C LEU A 396 -31.23 10.98 -24.59
N PRO A 397 -31.71 11.24 -25.83
CA PRO A 397 -31.31 12.44 -26.58
C PRO A 397 -31.61 13.75 -25.84
N GLY A 398 -32.75 13.82 -25.15
CA GLY A 398 -33.15 14.99 -24.35
C GLY A 398 -32.30 15.11 -23.08
N ASP A 399 -31.99 14.00 -22.43
CA ASP A 399 -31.14 13.96 -21.24
C ASP A 399 -29.70 14.37 -21.57
N ILE A 400 -29.15 13.92 -22.71
CA ILE A 400 -27.84 14.35 -23.23
C ILE A 400 -27.84 15.84 -23.55
N ALA A 401 -28.87 16.35 -24.23
CA ALA A 401 -28.95 17.76 -24.61
C ALA A 401 -29.10 18.70 -23.40
N SER A 402 -29.67 18.21 -22.30
CA SER A 402 -29.84 18.95 -21.05
C SER A 402 -28.71 18.74 -20.05
N ASP A 403 -27.79 17.80 -20.31
CA ASP A 403 -26.72 17.37 -19.39
C ASP A 403 -27.27 16.99 -18.00
N THR A 404 -28.43 16.32 -17.97
CA THR A 404 -29.08 15.89 -16.73
C THR A 404 -29.14 14.36 -16.65
N PRO A 405 -28.03 13.69 -16.29
CA PRO A 405 -27.99 12.24 -16.31
C PRO A 405 -28.89 11.66 -15.21
N LEU A 406 -29.64 10.61 -15.55
CA LEU A 406 -30.39 9.83 -14.56
C LEU A 406 -29.46 9.19 -13.52
N PHE A 407 -28.27 8.74 -13.96
CA PHE A 407 -27.25 8.15 -13.12
C PHE A 407 -25.94 8.95 -13.10
N SER A 408 -25.31 9.09 -11.95
CA SER A 408 -23.96 9.63 -11.79
C SER A 408 -23.19 8.79 -10.78
N HIS A 409 -21.98 8.39 -11.15
CA HIS A 409 -21.10 7.55 -10.31
C HIS A 409 -21.79 6.27 -9.81
N GLY A 410 -22.63 5.65 -10.66
CA GLY A 410 -23.39 4.45 -10.32
C GLY A 410 -24.72 4.71 -9.61
N ARG A 411 -24.98 5.94 -9.15
CA ARG A 411 -26.14 6.30 -8.32
C ARG A 411 -27.17 7.08 -9.10
N ILE A 412 -28.43 7.01 -8.69
CA ILE A 412 -29.48 7.85 -9.27
C ILE A 412 -29.36 9.26 -8.68
N VAL A 413 -29.32 10.27 -9.53
CA VAL A 413 -29.11 11.68 -9.11
C VAL A 413 -30.43 12.44 -9.00
N GLN A 414 -31.39 12.12 -9.87
CA GLN A 414 -32.66 12.82 -9.89
C GLN A 414 -33.63 12.20 -8.90
N TYR A 415 -33.85 12.84 -7.77
CA TYR A 415 -34.89 12.41 -6.84
C TYR A 415 -36.23 13.09 -7.18
N ARG A 416 -37.31 12.31 -7.18
CA ARG A 416 -38.74 12.73 -7.30
C ARG A 416 -39.31 12.92 -8.72
N ASN A 417 -39.00 12.03 -9.65
CA ASN A 417 -39.83 11.81 -10.84
C ASN A 417 -40.20 10.32 -10.97
N GLN A 418 -41.26 10.04 -11.74
CA GLN A 418 -41.76 8.68 -11.95
C GLN A 418 -40.68 7.75 -12.54
N ARG A 419 -39.72 8.30 -13.31
CA ARG A 419 -38.60 7.57 -13.89
C ARG A 419 -37.65 7.01 -12.85
N THR A 420 -37.33 7.79 -11.83
CA THR A 420 -36.45 7.36 -10.75
C THR A 420 -37.04 6.20 -9.97
N GLU A 421 -38.35 6.23 -9.70
CA GLU A 421 -39.03 5.11 -9.05
C GLU A 421 -39.01 3.84 -9.93
N GLN A 422 -39.16 3.99 -11.24
CA GLN A 422 -39.05 2.87 -12.18
C GLN A 422 -37.62 2.33 -12.24
N ALA A 423 -36.62 3.21 -12.32
CA ALA A 423 -35.21 2.83 -12.32
C ALA A 423 -34.82 2.10 -11.02
N LEU A 424 -35.28 2.56 -9.86
CA LEU A 424 -35.05 1.89 -8.57
C LEU A 424 -35.63 0.47 -8.55
N LYS A 425 -36.80 0.25 -9.14
CA LYS A 425 -37.42 -1.09 -9.22
C LYS A 425 -36.62 -2.05 -10.11
N VAL A 426 -36.01 -1.54 -11.18
CA VAL A 426 -35.33 -2.34 -12.20
C VAL A 426 -33.87 -2.62 -11.86
N PHE A 427 -33.17 -1.63 -11.31
CA PHE A 427 -31.76 -1.72 -10.97
C PHE A 427 -31.53 -2.19 -9.53
N GLY A 428 -32.51 -1.98 -8.64
CA GLY A 428 -32.32 -2.15 -7.19
C GLY A 428 -31.28 -1.17 -6.61
N PRO A 429 -31.02 -1.23 -5.29
CA PRO A 429 -29.91 -0.53 -4.68
C PRO A 429 -28.57 -1.12 -5.16
N LEU A 430 -27.53 -0.29 -5.27
CA LEU A 430 -26.16 -0.80 -5.33
C LEU A 430 -25.89 -1.60 -4.06
N LYS A 431 -25.29 -2.79 -4.19
CA LYS A 431 -24.85 -3.58 -3.03
C LYS A 431 -23.85 -2.70 -2.27
N GLU A 432 -24.10 -2.48 -0.98
CA GLU A 432 -23.35 -1.59 -0.06
C GLU A 432 -23.76 -0.12 -0.06
N GLU A 433 -24.96 0.23 0.43
CA GLU A 433 -25.11 1.52 1.12
C GLU A 433 -25.89 1.44 2.43
N ASN A 434 -25.21 1.92 3.48
CA ASN A 434 -25.76 2.41 4.72
C ASN A 434 -26.57 3.68 4.41
N PRO A 435 -27.87 3.75 4.71
CA PRO A 435 -28.77 4.83 4.29
C PRO A 435 -28.36 6.23 4.77
N ASN A 436 -27.52 6.33 5.81
CA ASN A 436 -26.97 7.59 6.31
C ASN A 436 -25.96 8.27 5.35
N ARG A 437 -25.58 7.62 4.25
CA ARG A 437 -24.62 8.11 3.24
C ARG A 437 -25.23 9.09 2.23
N ILE A 438 -26.56 9.17 2.15
CA ILE A 438 -27.31 10.02 1.21
C ILE A 438 -27.34 11.47 1.71
N ASP A 439 -27.61 11.67 3.00
CA ASP A 439 -27.77 13.01 3.59
C ASP A 439 -26.44 13.82 3.62
N GLU A 440 -25.29 13.15 3.82
CA GLU A 440 -23.97 13.82 3.87
C GLU A 440 -23.48 14.34 2.50
N ILE A 441 -23.91 13.73 1.39
CA ILE A 441 -23.44 14.12 0.05
C ILE A 441 -24.29 15.27 -0.50
N ASP A 442 -25.58 15.30 -0.17
CA ASP A 442 -26.45 16.43 -0.46
C ASP A 442 -26.00 17.68 0.32
N GLU A 443 -25.59 17.55 1.59
CA GLU A 443 -25.00 18.66 2.37
C GLU A 443 -23.68 19.18 1.76
N LEU A 444 -22.83 18.28 1.24
CA LEU A 444 -21.56 18.65 0.62
C LEU A 444 -21.74 19.28 -0.77
N GLN A 445 -22.73 18.85 -1.55
CA GLN A 445 -23.06 19.49 -2.83
C GLN A 445 -23.71 20.86 -2.62
N GLU A 446 -24.63 21.02 -1.65
CA GLU A 446 -25.16 22.33 -1.27
C GLU A 446 -24.06 23.29 -0.78
N ALA A 447 -23.06 22.79 -0.05
CA ALA A 447 -21.93 23.60 0.43
C ALA A 447 -20.96 24.05 -0.67
N ILE A 448 -20.85 23.28 -1.76
CA ILE A 448 -20.06 23.65 -2.94
C ILE A 448 -20.80 24.70 -3.78
N GLU A 449 -22.12 24.63 -3.82
CA GLU A 449 -22.97 25.56 -4.57
C GLU A 449 -23.18 26.91 -3.86
N ASP A 450 -23.13 26.94 -2.52
CA ASP A 450 -23.17 28.18 -1.72
C ASP A 450 -22.09 28.20 -0.61
N PRO A 451 -20.85 28.63 -0.90
CA PRO A 451 -19.78 28.68 0.09
C PRO A 451 -20.04 29.66 1.25
N ASN A 452 -21.06 30.53 1.17
CA ASN A 452 -21.42 31.44 2.26
C ASN A 452 -22.35 30.80 3.30
N ARG A 453 -22.93 29.62 3.02
CA ARG A 453 -23.87 28.96 3.92
C ARG A 453 -23.22 28.31 5.14
N LEU A 454 -21.92 27.97 5.05
CA LEU A 454 -21.12 27.43 6.16
C LEU A 454 -20.43 28.52 7.01
N ALA A 455 -20.48 29.78 6.59
CA ALA A 455 -20.01 30.89 7.40
C ALA A 455 -21.11 31.31 8.37
N GLY A 456 -21.17 30.65 9.53
CA GLY A 456 -21.98 31.12 10.65
C GLY A 456 -21.64 32.59 11.01
N PRO A 457 -22.58 33.37 11.56
CA PRO A 457 -22.45 34.81 11.74
C PRO A 457 -21.45 35.28 12.82
N GLU A 458 -20.50 34.43 13.23
CA GLU A 458 -19.52 34.74 14.29
C GLU A 458 -18.12 35.11 13.78
N MET A 459 -17.87 35.17 12.46
CA MET A 459 -16.55 35.51 11.89
C MET A 459 -16.49 36.90 11.22
N LEU A 460 -17.45 37.77 11.50
CA LEU A 460 -17.38 39.21 11.20
C LEU A 460 -17.71 40.03 12.45
N ALA A 461 -16.81 39.96 13.44
CA ALA A 461 -16.72 40.93 14.54
C ALA A 461 -15.25 41.15 14.91
#